data_AF-A0A2G0QB97-F1
#
_entry.id   AF-A0A2G0QB97-F1
#
_cell.length_a   1.000
_cell.length_b   1.000
_cell.length_c   1.000
_cell.angle_alpha   90.00
_cell.angle_beta   90.00
_cell.angle_gamma   90.00
#
_symmetry.space_group_name_H-M   'P 1'
#
loop_
_entity.id
_entity.type
_entity.pdbx_description
1 polymer ?
#
loop_
_entity_poly.entity_id
_entity_poly.type
_entity_poly.pdbx_seq_one_letter_code
_entity_poly.pdbx_strand_id
1 'polypeptide(L)'
;MTVSLVNIATDESVIELTNGNWFEIVDITGMENLIDTDHFNDSAEGNSETARKMADLIEAWTPSNKWGNGNPAFQEKLKKRIIDFFRNCEGFYTY
;
A
#
# COMPACT_ATOMS: atom_id res chain seq x y z
N MET A 1 -2.40 -3.32 15.48
CA MET A 1 -2.76 -4.18 14.35
C MET A 1 -1.92 -3.71 13.17
N THR A 2 -1.41 -4.66 12.39
CA THR A 2 -0.56 -4.41 11.23
C THR A 2 -1.14 -5.13 10.02
N VAL A 3 -0.80 -4.63 8.83
CA VAL A 3 -1.15 -5.19 7.53
C VAL A 3 0.15 -5.58 6.84
N SER A 4 0.25 -6.83 6.42
CA SER A 4 1.37 -7.36 5.65
C SER A 4 1.10 -7.22 4.16
N LEU A 5 2.01 -6.59 3.40
CA LEU A 5 1.99 -6.59 1.93
C LEU A 5 2.81 -7.77 1.41
N VAL A 6 2.14 -8.73 0.78
CA VAL A 6 2.76 -9.97 0.31
C VAL A 6 2.78 -10.03 -1.21
N ASN A 7 3.93 -10.38 -1.78
CA ASN A 7 4.03 -10.65 -3.22
C ASN A 7 3.58 -12.08 -3.50
N ILE A 8 2.57 -12.26 -4.36
CA ILE A 8 2.01 -13.57 -4.70
C ILE A 8 3.07 -14.52 -5.28
N ALA A 9 4.06 -14.00 -6.01
CA ALA A 9 5.07 -14.85 -6.65
C ALA A 9 6.05 -15.50 -5.66
N THR A 10 6.37 -14.82 -4.56
CA THR A 10 7.35 -15.30 -3.58
C THR A 10 6.70 -15.78 -2.29
N ASP A 11 5.45 -15.43 -2.05
CA ASP A 11 4.75 -15.62 -0.78
C ASP A 11 5.49 -14.99 0.42
N GLU A 12 6.32 -13.98 0.15
CA GLU A 12 7.08 -13.27 1.18
C GLU A 12 6.37 -11.97 1.56
N SER A 13 6.17 -11.75 2.86
CA SER A 13 5.82 -10.41 3.37
C SER A 13 6.98 -9.46 3.13
N VAL A 14 6.75 -8.46 2.28
CA VAL A 14 7.78 -7.50 1.89
C VAL A 14 7.70 -6.24 2.73
N ILE A 15 6.51 -5.85 3.21
CA ILE A 15 6.29 -4.61 3.97
C ILE A 15 5.23 -4.83 5.04
N GLU A 16 5.55 -4.48 6.28
CA GLU A 16 4.60 -4.40 7.39
C GLU A 16 4.16 -2.94 7.59
N LEU A 17 2.86 -2.70 7.56
CA LEU A 17 2.24 -1.39 7.78
C LEU A 17 1.36 -1.42 9.02
N THR A 18 1.19 -0.29 9.70
CA THR A 18 0.09 -0.15 10.66
C THR A 18 -1.22 -0.03 9.88
N ASN A 19 -2.35 -0.49 10.43
CA ASN A 19 -3.65 -0.31 9.76
C ASN A 19 -3.92 1.15 9.42
N GLY A 20 -3.56 2.10 10.30
CA GLY A 20 -3.70 3.52 10.00
C GLY A 20 -2.90 3.96 8.77
N ASN A 21 -1.68 3.45 8.58
CA ASN A 21 -0.90 3.75 7.38
C ASN A 21 -1.48 3.09 6.12
N TRP A 22 -2.08 1.89 6.26
CA TRP A 22 -2.74 1.19 5.16
C TRP A 22 -4.05 1.87 4.75
N PHE A 23 -4.87 2.29 5.72
CA PHE A 23 -6.12 3.00 5.50
C PHE A 23 -5.91 4.32 4.78
N GLU A 24 -4.88 5.09 5.14
CA GLU A 24 -4.53 6.30 4.38
C GLU A 24 -4.13 6.02 2.92
N ILE A 25 -3.66 4.80 2.60
CA ILE A 25 -3.36 4.40 1.22
C ILE A 25 -4.64 3.99 0.49
N VAL A 26 -5.51 3.20 1.12
CA VAL A 26 -6.77 2.78 0.47
C VAL A 26 -7.79 3.92 0.34
N ASP A 27 -7.68 4.96 1.16
CA ASP A 27 -8.47 6.20 1.06
C ASP A 27 -8.00 7.15 -0.07
N ILE A 28 -6.92 6.84 -0.78
CA ILE A 28 -6.46 7.65 -1.92
C ILE A 28 -7.53 7.62 -3.02
N THR A 29 -7.99 8.81 -3.45
CA THR A 29 -8.96 8.93 -4.54
C THR A 29 -8.54 8.14 -5.77
N GLY A 30 -9.40 7.24 -6.23
CA GLY A 30 -9.16 6.36 -7.37
C GLY A 30 -8.84 4.92 -6.97
N MET A 31 -8.43 4.68 -5.73
CA MET A 31 -8.09 3.35 -5.23
C MET A 31 -9.31 2.41 -5.19
N GLU A 32 -10.50 2.96 -4.96
CA GLU A 32 -11.79 2.23 -4.97
C GLU A 32 -12.12 1.60 -6.33
N ASN A 33 -11.45 2.03 -7.41
CA ASN A 33 -11.59 1.45 -8.74
C ASN A 33 -10.59 0.31 -9.00
N LEU A 34 -9.66 0.07 -8.06
CA LEU A 34 -8.55 -0.88 -8.20
C LEU A 34 -8.70 -2.08 -7.27
N ILE A 35 -9.09 -1.83 -6.01
CA ILE A 35 -9.18 -2.85 -4.97
C ILE A 35 -10.39 -2.59 -4.07
N ASP A 36 -10.71 -3.58 -3.24
CA ASP A 36 -11.59 -3.35 -2.09
C ASP A 36 -10.90 -2.36 -1.13
N THR A 37 -11.65 -1.33 -0.73
CA THR A 37 -11.20 -0.24 0.13
C THR A 37 -11.90 -0.26 1.49
N ASP A 38 -12.67 -1.31 1.76
CA ASP A 38 -13.30 -1.49 3.06
C ASP A 38 -12.23 -1.54 4.16
N HIS A 39 -12.42 -0.73 5.19
CA HIS A 39 -11.60 -0.71 6.41
C HIS A 39 -11.91 -1.90 7.33
N PHE A 40 -12.04 -3.10 6.74
CA PHE A 40 -12.45 -4.30 7.42
C PHE A 40 -11.62 -5.50 6.96
N ASN A 41 -11.12 -6.28 7.92
CA ASN A 41 -10.28 -7.46 7.73
C ASN A 41 -8.93 -7.26 7.02
N ASP A 42 -8.60 -6.03 6.60
CA ASP A 42 -7.33 -5.67 5.96
C ASP A 42 -6.98 -6.54 4.73
N SER A 43 -7.97 -7.20 4.12
CA SER A 43 -7.77 -8.12 2.99
C SER A 43 -8.05 -7.42 1.67
N ALA A 44 -6.99 -7.00 1.00
CA ALA A 44 -7.01 -6.50 -0.36
C ALA A 44 -6.11 -7.39 -1.22
N GLU A 45 -6.49 -7.59 -2.48
CA GLU A 45 -5.68 -8.33 -3.44
C GLU A 45 -5.74 -7.67 -4.82
N GLY A 46 -4.68 -7.84 -5.60
CA GLY A 46 -4.59 -7.27 -6.94
C GLY A 46 -3.52 -7.94 -7.79
N ASN A 47 -3.76 -7.97 -9.09
CA ASN A 47 -2.76 -8.42 -10.07
C ASN A 47 -1.66 -7.36 -10.30
N SER A 48 -0.60 -7.70 -11.01
CA SER A 48 0.51 -6.77 -11.30
C SER A 48 0.09 -5.47 -12.03
N GLU A 49 -0.95 -5.49 -12.87
CA GLU A 49 -1.45 -4.27 -13.51
C GLU A 49 -2.12 -3.35 -12.49
N THR A 50 -2.94 -3.93 -11.61
CA THR A 50 -3.60 -3.23 -10.50
C THR A 50 -2.56 -2.61 -9.58
N ALA A 51 -1.58 -3.40 -9.15
CA ALA A 51 -0.47 -2.93 -8.32
C ALA A 51 0.26 -1.72 -8.96
N ARG A 52 0.58 -1.78 -10.25
CA ARG A 52 1.24 -0.67 -10.95
C ARG A 52 0.39 0.61 -10.96
N LYS A 53 -0.94 0.49 -11.13
CA LYS A 53 -1.86 1.63 -11.05
C LYS A 53 -1.96 2.18 -9.62
N MET A 54 -1.94 1.32 -8.60
CA MET A 54 -1.86 1.78 -7.21
C MET A 54 -0.57 2.56 -6.96
N ALA A 55 0.56 2.10 -7.51
CA ALA A 55 1.83 2.80 -7.40
C ALA A 55 1.76 4.21 -8.03
N ASP A 56 1.09 4.38 -9.18
CA ASP A 56 0.87 5.69 -9.81
C ASP A 56 0.08 6.64 -8.89
N LEU A 57 -1.00 6.15 -8.28
CA LEU A 57 -1.81 6.92 -7.34
C LEU A 57 -1.02 7.33 -6.09
N ILE A 58 -0.28 6.38 -5.51
CA ILE A 58 0.55 6.62 -4.33
C ILE A 58 1.65 7.63 -4.65
N GLU A 59 2.29 7.54 -5.82
CA GLU A 59 3.35 8.45 -6.27
C GLU A 59 2.84 9.90 -6.32
N ALA A 60 1.64 10.14 -6.85
CA ALA A 60 1.02 11.46 -6.90
C ALA A 60 0.44 11.95 -5.56
N TRP A 61 0.15 11.05 -4.63
CA TRP A 61 -0.48 11.35 -3.34
C TRP A 61 0.48 12.02 -2.34
N THR A 62 -0.01 12.99 -1.56
CA THR A 62 0.75 13.59 -0.45
C THR A 62 0.24 13.04 0.89
N PRO A 63 1.09 12.37 1.69
CA PRO A 63 0.68 11.77 2.95
C PRO A 63 0.28 12.82 4.00
N SER A 64 -0.61 12.44 4.93
CA SER A 64 -0.94 13.31 6.05
C SER A 64 0.23 13.47 7.02
N ASN A 65 0.16 14.48 7.90
CA ASN A 65 1.15 14.69 8.96
C ASN A 65 1.21 13.56 9.99
N LYS A 66 0.25 12.62 10.00
CA LYS A 66 0.23 11.50 10.95
C LYS A 66 0.79 10.22 10.34
N TRP A 67 0.72 10.09 9.02
CA TRP A 67 1.25 8.95 8.30
C TRP A 67 2.74 8.77 8.56
N GLY A 68 3.23 7.53 8.62
CA GLY A 68 4.65 7.27 8.88
C GLY A 68 5.15 7.90 10.20
N ASN A 69 4.30 7.87 11.25
CA ASN A 69 4.57 8.47 12.57
C ASN A 69 4.85 9.99 12.53
N GLY A 70 4.42 10.69 11.47
CA GLY A 70 4.61 12.12 11.30
C GLY A 70 6.07 12.56 11.14
N ASN A 71 6.99 11.64 10.82
CA ASN A 71 8.38 11.95 10.53
C ASN A 71 8.57 12.07 9.00
N PRO A 72 8.88 13.25 8.44
CA PRO A 72 8.95 13.45 6.99
C PRO A 72 9.95 12.53 6.27
N ALA A 73 11.13 12.29 6.86
CA ALA A 73 12.13 11.42 6.27
C ALA A 73 11.68 9.95 6.26
N PHE A 74 10.97 9.52 7.31
CA PHE A 74 10.38 8.18 7.35
C PHE A 74 9.20 8.05 6.38
N GLN A 75 8.36 9.09 6.24
CA GLN A 75 7.28 9.12 5.26
C GLN A 75 7.82 8.93 3.85
N GLU A 76 8.81 9.72 3.44
CA GLU A 76 9.40 9.59 2.10
C GLU A 76 9.95 8.18 1.85
N LYS A 77 10.70 7.64 2.83
CA LYS A 77 11.27 6.29 2.74
C LYS A 77 10.20 5.21 2.67
N LEU A 78 9.16 5.29 3.50
CA LEU A 78 8.07 4.32 3.53
C LEU A 78 7.29 4.36 2.22
N LYS A 79 6.95 5.56 1.73
CA LYS A 79 6.22 5.75 0.48
C LYS A 79 6.99 5.16 -0.69
N LYS A 80 8.29 5.45 -0.77
CA LYS A 80 9.17 4.89 -1.80
C LYS A 80 9.20 3.36 -1.75
N ARG A 81 9.34 2.76 -0.56
CA ARG A 81 9.34 1.29 -0.40
C ARG A 81 8.03 0.65 -0.90
N ILE A 82 6.89 1.26 -0.60
CA ILE A 82 5.57 0.78 -1.04
C ILE A 82 5.42 0.89 -2.56
N ILE A 83 5.82 2.02 -3.15
CA ILE A 83 5.83 2.21 -4.60
C ILE A 83 6.74 1.14 -5.24
N ASP A 84 7.97 0.99 -4.75
CA ASP A 84 8.93 0.01 -5.28
C ASP A 84 8.37 -1.42 -5.22
N PHE A 85 7.66 -1.78 -4.14
CA PHE A 85 6.96 -3.07 -4.05
C PHE A 85 5.91 -3.22 -5.16
N PHE A 86 4.97 -2.28 -5.26
CA PHE A 86 3.87 -2.38 -6.23
C PHE A 86 4.32 -2.29 -7.70
N ARG A 87 5.43 -1.61 -7.99
CA ARG A 87 6.02 -1.56 -9.33
C ARG A 87 6.64 -2.88 -9.77
N ASN A 88 7.11 -3.69 -8.82
CA ASN A 88 7.91 -4.89 -9.10
C ASN A 88 7.23 -6.21 -8.72
N CYS A 89 6.07 -6.20 -8.08
CA CYS A 89 5.33 -7.42 -7.75
C CYS A 89 4.61 -8.02 -8.99
N GLU A 90 4.42 -9.34 -8.99
CA GLU A 90 3.60 -10.03 -10.01
C GLU A 90 2.10 -10.04 -9.65
N GLY A 91 1.79 -9.57 -8.45
CA GLY A 91 0.49 -9.48 -7.83
C GLY A 91 0.70 -9.42 -6.31
N PHE A 92 -0.32 -9.01 -5.58
CA PHE A 92 -0.22 -8.88 -4.14
C PHE A 92 -1.51 -9.29 -3.44
N TYR A 93 -1.36 -9.61 -2.16
CA TYR A 93 -2.47 -9.67 -1.21
C TYR A 93 -2.03 -9.10 0.15
N THR A 94 -3.01 -8.79 1.00
CA THR A 94 -2.79 -8.31 2.37
C THR A 94 -3.53 -9.13 3.41
N TYR A 95 -2.97 -9.22 4.62
CA TYR A 95 -3.57 -9.82 5.83
C TYR A 95 -2.97 -9.25 7.12
#